data_AF-A0A7C5BMC0-F1
#
_entry.id   AF-A0A7C5BMC0-F1
#
_cell.length_a   1.000
_cell.length_b   1.000
_cell.length_c   1.000
_cell.angle_alpha   90.00
_cell.angle_beta   90.00
_cell.angle_gamma   90.00
#
_symmetry.space_group_name_H-M   'P 1'
#
loop_
_entity.id
_entity.type
_entity.pdbx_description
1 polymer ?
#
loop_
_entity_poly.entity_id
_entity_poly.type
_entity_poly.pdbx_seq_one_letter_code
_entity_poly.pdbx_strand_id
1 'polypeptide(L)'
;MVANIIATAEEVANRRILRLVLGVTLSLVFSQAIGWPLSYIAPVFTLVILGLPIPVPSFKAGFKFVLSLLVPVYAGTLVLIPLLEHARWAGILLVVLALFGSFYYSAHGGSKIMGTFMTMGLTLIIAVGSVSIDALLGVIAGLGLCAISGIAFVWLAYALLPDLPVEPMSR
;
A
#
# COMPACT_ATOMS: atom_id res chain seq x y z
N MET A 1 -29.24 -29.66 -14.15
CA MET A 1 -28.23 -29.61 -15.22
C MET A 1 -27.67 -28.19 -15.23
N VAL A 2 -26.74 -27.91 -14.30
CA VAL A 2 -26.12 -26.58 -14.18
C VAL A 2 -25.08 -26.50 -15.29
N ALA A 3 -25.33 -25.68 -16.29
CA ALA A 3 -24.35 -25.39 -17.32
C ALA A 3 -23.10 -24.83 -16.63
N ASN A 4 -22.03 -25.62 -16.65
CA ASN A 4 -20.72 -25.17 -16.22
C ASN A 4 -20.24 -24.17 -17.28
N ILE A 5 -20.60 -22.89 -17.09
CA ILE A 5 -20.12 -21.80 -17.94
C ILE A 5 -18.65 -21.59 -17.57
N ILE A 6 -17.80 -22.37 -18.22
CA ILE A 6 -16.36 -22.23 -18.15
C ILE A 6 -16.03 -20.91 -18.86
N ALA A 7 -15.64 -19.90 -18.08
CA ALA A 7 -15.26 -18.60 -18.63
C ALA A 7 -13.93 -18.73 -19.39
N THR A 8 -13.85 -18.13 -20.57
CA THR A 8 -12.63 -18.05 -21.35
C THR A 8 -11.56 -17.25 -20.60
N ALA A 9 -10.28 -17.47 -20.92
CA ALA A 9 -9.17 -16.73 -20.31
C ALA A 9 -9.32 -15.19 -20.49
N GLU A 10 -9.94 -14.77 -21.60
CA GLU A 10 -10.26 -13.36 -21.88
C GLU A 10 -11.34 -12.81 -20.94
N GLU A 11 -12.41 -13.57 -20.67
CA GLU A 11 -13.46 -13.17 -19.73
C GLU A 11 -12.93 -13.06 -18.29
N VAL A 12 -12.01 -13.94 -17.89
CA VAL A 12 -11.32 -13.87 -16.60
C VAL A 12 -10.43 -12.62 -16.52
N ALA A 13 -9.69 -12.31 -17.59
CA ALA A 13 -8.86 -11.11 -17.66
C ALA A 13 -9.71 -9.83 -17.62
N ASN A 14 -10.77 -9.74 -18.43
CA ASN A 14 -11.70 -8.60 -18.45
C ASN A 14 -12.35 -8.38 -17.08
N ARG A 15 -12.76 -9.44 -16.37
CA ARG A 15 -13.32 -9.30 -15.02
C ARG A 15 -12.31 -8.75 -14.02
N ARG A 16 -11.03 -9.16 -14.11
CA ARG A 16 -9.96 -8.61 -13.25
C ARG A 16 -9.73 -7.13 -13.53
N ILE A 17 -9.70 -6.72 -14.80
CA ILE A 17 -9.56 -5.33 -15.21
C ILE A 17 -10.75 -4.51 -14.72
N LEU A 18 -11.99 -4.99 -14.90
CA LEU A 18 -13.19 -4.32 -14.41
C LEU A 18 -13.17 -4.16 -12.88
N ARG A 19 -12.77 -5.20 -12.14
CA ARG A 19 -12.63 -5.12 -10.68
C ARG A 19 -11.59 -4.08 -10.26
N LEU A 20 -10.44 -4.06 -10.93
CA LEU A 20 -9.38 -3.08 -10.69
C LEU A 20 -9.91 -1.65 -10.92
N VAL A 21 -10.46 -1.38 -12.10
CA VAL A 21 -10.93 -0.05 -12.48
C VAL A 21 -12.08 0.42 -11.58
N LEU A 22 -13.06 -0.45 -11.32
CA LEU A 22 -14.22 -0.12 -10.48
C LEU A 22 -13.78 0.17 -9.04
N GLY A 23 -12.95 -0.71 -8.45
CA GLY A 23 -12.47 -0.55 -7.08
C GLY A 23 -11.66 0.73 -6.89
N VAL A 24 -10.74 1.03 -7.82
CA VAL A 24 -9.91 2.24 -7.77
C VAL A 24 -10.75 3.50 -7.98
N THR A 25 -11.72 3.48 -8.90
CA THR A 25 -12.59 4.64 -9.17
C THR A 25 -13.48 4.96 -7.97
N LEU A 26 -14.11 3.95 -7.35
CA LEU A 26 -14.90 4.15 -6.13
C LEU A 26 -14.05 4.68 -4.97
N SER A 27 -12.86 4.11 -4.77
CA SER A 27 -11.91 4.56 -3.75
C SER A 27 -11.50 6.02 -3.98
N LEU A 28 -11.27 6.43 -5.22
CA LEU A 28 -10.93 7.79 -5.58
C LEU A 28 -12.07 8.76 -5.30
N VAL A 29 -13.29 8.45 -5.74
CA VAL A 29 -14.47 9.30 -5.50
C VAL A 29 -14.70 9.51 -4.00
N PHE A 30 -14.62 8.43 -3.22
CA PHE A 30 -14.75 8.50 -1.77
C PHE A 30 -13.64 9.33 -1.12
N SER A 31 -12.40 9.11 -1.53
CA SER A 31 -11.25 9.90 -1.09
C SER A 31 -11.45 11.40 -1.34
N GLN A 32 -11.88 11.78 -2.55
CA GLN A 32 -12.11 13.19 -2.89
C GLN A 32 -13.31 13.78 -2.15
N ALA A 33 -14.33 12.99 -1.85
CA ALA A 33 -15.50 13.43 -1.11
C ALA A 33 -15.18 13.77 0.35
N ILE A 34 -14.27 13.03 1.00
CA ILE A 34 -13.96 13.24 2.42
C ILE A 34 -12.85 14.27 2.63
N GLY A 35 -11.85 14.33 1.74
CA GLY A 35 -10.85 15.41 1.74
C GLY A 35 -9.96 15.47 2.99
N TRP A 36 -9.67 14.34 3.64
CA TRP A 36 -8.69 14.26 4.72
C TRP A 36 -7.24 14.42 4.20
N PRO A 37 -6.25 14.71 5.07
CA PRO A 37 -4.86 14.84 4.66
C PRO A 37 -4.35 13.58 3.97
N LEU A 38 -3.87 13.73 2.73
CA LEU A 38 -3.38 12.64 1.88
C LEU A 38 -4.47 11.66 1.38
N SER A 39 -5.75 12.03 1.35
CA SER A 39 -6.81 11.11 0.87
C SER A 39 -6.50 10.47 -0.48
N TYR A 40 -5.84 11.19 -1.39
CA TYR A 40 -5.44 10.67 -2.70
C TYR A 40 -4.56 9.41 -2.64
N ILE A 41 -3.95 9.08 -1.49
CA ILE A 41 -3.17 7.85 -1.32
C ILE A 41 -4.07 6.61 -1.17
N ALA A 42 -5.30 6.75 -0.64
CA ALA A 42 -6.25 5.64 -0.51
C ALA A 42 -6.48 4.87 -1.83
N PRO A 43 -6.82 5.52 -2.96
CA PRO A 43 -6.95 4.84 -4.25
C PRO A 43 -5.62 4.28 -4.78
N VAL A 44 -4.47 4.88 -4.42
CA VAL A 44 -3.15 4.33 -4.78
C VAL A 44 -2.93 2.97 -4.09
N PHE A 45 -3.28 2.85 -2.80
CA PHE A 45 -3.23 1.55 -2.11
C PHE A 45 -4.21 0.55 -2.71
N THR A 46 -5.44 0.96 -3.02
CA THR A 46 -6.42 0.11 -3.71
C THR A 46 -5.88 -0.40 -5.05
N LEU A 47 -5.23 0.47 -5.83
CA LEU A 47 -4.63 0.15 -7.14
C LEU A 47 -3.48 -0.84 -7.00
N VAL A 48 -2.57 -0.61 -6.06
CA VAL A 48 -1.42 -1.51 -5.83
C VAL A 48 -1.90 -2.89 -5.39
N ILE A 49 -2.89 -2.97 -4.51
CA ILE A 49 -3.39 -4.26 -4.00
C ILE A 49 -4.19 -5.01 -5.07
N LEU A 50 -5.11 -4.36 -5.79
CA LEU A 50 -5.90 -5.01 -6.85
C LEU A 50 -5.08 -5.30 -8.11
N GLY A 51 -4.02 -4.53 -8.37
CA GLY A 51 -3.14 -4.73 -9.51
C GLY A 51 -2.23 -5.96 -9.34
N LEU A 52 -2.03 -6.41 -8.10
CA LEU A 52 -1.34 -7.66 -7.84
C LEU A 52 -2.26 -8.85 -8.16
N PRO A 53 -1.77 -9.90 -8.85
CA PRO A 53 -2.56 -11.09 -9.18
C PRO A 53 -2.72 -12.01 -7.95
N ILE A 54 -3.14 -11.45 -6.82
CA ILE A 54 -3.32 -12.15 -5.56
C ILE A 54 -4.80 -12.53 -5.35
N PRO A 55 -5.07 -13.68 -4.71
CA PRO A 55 -6.43 -14.04 -4.29
C PRO A 55 -6.97 -13.02 -3.27
N VAL A 56 -8.29 -13.04 -3.04
CA VAL A 56 -9.00 -12.13 -2.12
C VAL A 56 -8.19 -11.91 -0.83
N PRO A 57 -7.81 -10.65 -0.50
CA PRO A 57 -7.05 -10.39 0.72
C PRO A 57 -7.87 -10.80 1.94
N SER A 58 -7.37 -11.77 2.72
CA SER A 58 -8.00 -12.12 3.99
C SER A 58 -8.00 -10.92 4.96
N PHE A 59 -8.93 -10.90 5.91
CA PHE A 59 -8.96 -9.86 6.95
C PHE A 59 -7.62 -9.73 7.70
N LYS A 60 -6.95 -10.87 7.95
CA LYS A 60 -5.61 -10.92 8.55
C LYS A 60 -4.54 -10.29 7.65
N ALA A 61 -4.64 -10.45 6.34
CA ALA A 61 -3.71 -9.84 5.39
C ALA A 61 -3.87 -8.32 5.33
N GLY A 62 -5.11 -7.83 5.35
CA GLY A 62 -5.40 -6.39 5.45
C GLY A 62 -4.81 -5.78 6.73
N PHE A 63 -5.05 -6.40 7.88
CA PHE A 63 -4.49 -5.94 9.15
C PHE A 63 -2.95 -5.96 9.14
N LYS A 64 -2.34 -7.04 8.61
CA LYS A 64 -0.88 -7.11 8.44
C LYS A 64 -0.34 -6.01 7.52
N PHE A 65 -1.04 -5.66 6.45
CA PHE A 65 -0.63 -4.57 5.56
C PHE A 65 -0.60 -3.22 6.29
N VAL A 66 -1.67 -2.86 7.00
CA VAL A 66 -1.73 -1.61 7.77
C VAL A 66 -0.62 -1.57 8.82
N LEU A 67 -0.43 -2.67 9.56
CA LEU A 67 0.61 -2.73 10.59
C LEU A 67 2.02 -2.68 9.99
N SER A 68 2.25 -3.38 8.88
CA SER A 68 3.52 -3.37 8.16
C SER A 68 3.83 -2.01 7.54
N LEU A 69 2.82 -1.18 7.28
CA LEU A 69 2.99 0.19 6.81
C LEU A 69 3.29 1.15 7.97
N LEU A 70 2.54 1.05 9.07
CA LEU A 70 2.63 2.00 10.18
C LEU A 70 3.82 1.74 11.10
N VAL A 71 4.14 0.48 11.41
CA VAL A 71 5.22 0.14 12.36
C VAL A 71 6.58 0.70 11.93
N PRO A 72 7.04 0.52 10.68
CA PRO A 72 8.33 1.05 10.27
C PRO A 72 8.35 2.58 10.25
N VAL A 73 7.23 3.23 9.90
CA VAL A 73 7.16 4.70 9.87
C VAL A 73 7.20 5.27 11.29
N TYR A 74 6.50 4.65 12.24
CA TYR A 74 6.53 5.04 13.64
C TYR A 74 7.91 4.80 14.25
N ALA A 75 8.49 3.61 14.04
CA ALA A 75 9.82 3.27 14.53
C ALA A 75 10.90 4.19 13.93
N GLY A 76 10.82 4.45 12.63
CA GLY A 76 11.71 5.38 11.94
C GLY A 76 11.59 6.79 12.51
N THR A 77 10.38 7.28 12.79
CA THR A 77 10.15 8.59 13.41
C THR A 77 10.82 8.69 14.79
N LEU A 78 10.63 7.67 15.64
CA LEU A 78 11.19 7.64 17.00
C LEU A 78 12.72 7.57 17.02
N VAL A 79 13.33 6.94 16.02
CA VAL A 79 14.79 6.78 15.95
C VAL A 79 15.46 7.94 15.21
N LEU A 80 14.97 8.30 14.02
CA LEU A 80 15.63 9.25 13.13
C LEU A 80 15.50 10.69 13.59
N ILE A 81 14.33 11.13 14.08
CA ILE A 81 14.13 12.55 14.42
C ILE A 81 15.02 12.98 15.60
N PRO A 82 15.05 12.27 16.74
CA PRO A 82 15.90 12.68 17.86
C PRO A 82 17.38 12.66 17.49
N LEU A 83 17.81 11.69 16.67
CA LEU A 83 19.18 11.61 16.18
C LEU A 83 19.54 12.77 15.25
N LEU A 84 18.62 13.20 14.38
CA LEU A 84 18.84 14.34 13.50
C LEU A 84 18.93 15.66 14.30
N GLU A 85 18.16 15.79 15.39
CA GLU A 85 18.19 16.96 16.26
C GLU A 85 19.43 17.01 17.17
N HIS A 86 19.75 15.92 17.87
CA HIS A 86 20.77 15.90 18.90
C HIS A 86 22.16 15.47 18.38
N ALA A 87 22.21 14.65 17.33
CA ALA A 87 23.42 14.04 16.79
C ALA A 87 23.44 14.09 15.25
N ARG A 88 23.32 15.30 14.69
CA ARG A 88 23.02 15.55 13.27
C ARG A 88 23.82 14.70 12.28
N TRP A 89 25.13 14.56 12.48
CA TRP A 89 25.99 13.75 11.60
C TRP A 89 25.70 12.26 11.69
N ALA A 90 25.42 11.74 12.89
CA ALA A 90 25.01 10.35 13.08
C ALA A 90 23.62 10.10 12.44
N GLY A 91 22.69 11.05 12.59
CA GLY A 91 21.39 11.01 11.93
C GLY A 91 21.50 10.96 10.39
N ILE A 92 22.33 11.83 9.79
CA ILE A 92 22.58 11.83 8.34
C ILE A 92 23.20 10.49 7.89
N LEU A 93 24.17 9.96 8.63
CA LEU A 93 24.79 8.68 8.30
C LEU A 93 23.78 7.52 8.37
N LEU A 94 22.89 7.52 9.36
CA LEU A 94 21.81 6.54 9.49
C LEU A 94 20.82 6.66 8.33
N VAL A 95 20.43 7.88 7.93
CA VAL A 95 19.60 8.12 6.74
C VAL A 95 20.24 7.52 5.49
N VAL A 96 21.53 7.80 5.26
CA VAL A 96 22.27 7.27 4.10
C VAL A 96 22.31 5.75 4.12
N LEU A 97 22.59 5.13 5.27
CA LEU A 97 22.58 3.68 5.42
C LEU A 97 21.18 3.08 5.20
N ALA A 98 20.13 3.73 5.68
CA ALA A 98 18.76 3.26 5.52
C ALA A 98 18.27 3.39 4.06
N LEU A 99 18.63 4.46 3.36
CA LEU A 99 18.38 4.61 1.92
C LEU A 99 19.19 3.60 1.11
N PHE A 100 20.48 3.43 1.44
CA PHE A 100 21.33 2.43 0.81
C PHE A 100 20.75 1.03 1.00
N GLY A 101 20.33 0.67 2.22
CA GLY A 101 19.68 -0.61 2.51
C GLY A 101 18.40 -0.82 1.72
N SER A 102 17.57 0.22 1.56
CA SER A 102 16.31 0.17 0.79
C SER A 102 16.57 -0.08 -0.71
N PHE A 103 17.55 0.62 -1.29
CA PHE A 103 17.95 0.40 -2.69
C PHE A 103 18.67 -0.92 -2.89
N TYR A 104 19.54 -1.30 -1.95
CA TYR A 104 20.28 -2.56 -1.98
C TYR A 104 19.34 -3.76 -1.90
N TYR A 105 18.33 -3.72 -1.03
CA TYR A 105 17.27 -4.74 -0.96
C TYR A 105 16.54 -4.87 -2.29
N SER A 106 16.18 -3.74 -2.92
CA SER A 106 15.52 -3.73 -4.23
C SER A 106 16.42 -4.29 -5.34
N ALA A 107 17.73 -4.05 -5.25
CA ALA A 107 18.71 -4.50 -6.23
C ALA A 107 19.07 -5.99 -6.10
N HIS A 108 19.05 -6.55 -4.89
CA HIS A 108 19.37 -7.97 -4.60
C HIS A 108 18.20 -8.94 -4.88
N GLY A 109 17.17 -8.52 -5.62
CA GLY A 109 16.02 -9.36 -5.94
C GLY A 109 14.93 -9.36 -4.86
N GLY A 110 14.97 -8.44 -3.90
CA GLY A 110 13.85 -8.17 -3.01
C GLY A 110 12.61 -7.66 -3.76
N SER A 111 11.46 -7.66 -3.09
CA SER A 111 10.24 -7.19 -3.75
C SER A 111 10.34 -5.70 -4.10
N LYS A 112 10.26 -5.37 -5.39
CA LYS A 112 10.38 -3.98 -5.88
C LYS A 112 9.42 -3.02 -5.17
N ILE A 113 8.20 -3.47 -4.94
CA ILE A 113 7.14 -2.71 -4.26
C ILE A 113 7.54 -2.37 -2.81
N MET A 114 8.09 -3.32 -2.06
CA MET A 114 8.52 -3.07 -0.68
C MET A 114 9.68 -2.08 -0.63
N GLY A 115 10.62 -2.21 -1.55
CA GLY A 115 11.72 -1.25 -1.71
C GLY A 115 11.24 0.17 -1.97
N THR A 116 10.28 0.35 -2.89
CA THR A 116 9.66 1.66 -3.14
C THR A 116 8.98 2.21 -1.89
N PHE A 117 8.21 1.38 -1.16
CA PHE A 117 7.58 1.82 0.10
C PHE A 117 8.59 2.21 1.18
N MET A 118 9.69 1.46 1.32
CA MET A 118 10.76 1.79 2.26
C MET A 118 11.40 3.14 1.92
N THR A 119 11.79 3.35 0.66
CA THR A 119 12.38 4.61 0.20
C THR A 119 11.40 5.78 0.36
N MET A 120 10.13 5.61 -0.05
CA MET A 120 9.13 6.67 0.08
C MET A 120 8.84 7.00 1.55
N GLY A 121 8.66 5.98 2.39
CA GLY A 121 8.40 6.14 3.82
C GLY A 121 9.55 6.83 4.54
N LEU A 122 10.79 6.39 4.29
CA LEU A 122 11.98 7.00 4.87
C LEU A 122 12.12 8.48 4.44
N THR A 123 11.94 8.75 3.14
CA THR A 123 11.98 10.12 2.60
C THR A 123 10.91 10.99 3.25
N LEU A 124 9.70 10.47 3.45
CA LEU A 124 8.60 11.19 4.08
C LEU A 124 8.88 11.52 5.54
N ILE A 125 9.45 10.58 6.31
CA ILE A 125 9.86 10.81 7.71
C ILE A 125 10.88 11.93 7.79
N ILE A 126 11.90 11.92 6.92
CA ILE A 126 12.95 12.93 6.95
C ILE A 126 12.43 14.29 6.48
N ALA A 127 11.68 14.32 5.38
CA ALA A 127 11.20 15.56 4.78
C ALA A 127 10.18 16.28 5.65
N VAL A 128 9.20 15.56 6.21
CA VAL A 128 8.16 16.17 7.04
C VAL A 128 8.63 16.29 8.50
N GLY A 129 9.30 15.26 9.01
CA GLY A 129 9.75 15.20 10.39
C GLY A 129 10.84 16.20 10.75
N SER A 130 11.69 16.60 9.80
CA SER A 130 12.68 17.66 10.03
C SER A 130 12.06 19.05 10.15
N VAL A 131 10.83 19.24 9.67
CA VAL A 131 10.11 20.51 9.76
C VAL A 131 9.25 20.57 11.00
N SER A 132 8.43 19.53 11.25
CA SER A 132 7.62 19.45 12.47
C SER A 132 7.19 18.02 12.76
N ILE A 133 7.30 17.63 14.03
CA ILE A 133 6.83 16.33 14.53
C ILE A 133 5.30 16.23 14.42
N ASP A 134 4.58 17.31 14.72
CA ASP A 134 3.12 17.32 14.68
C ASP A 134 2.57 17.08 13.26
N ALA A 135 3.17 17.70 12.23
CA ALA A 135 2.77 17.44 10.86
C ALA A 135 3.07 15.99 10.45
N LEU A 136 4.20 15.44 10.89
CA LEU A 136 4.53 14.05 10.62
C LEU A 136 3.54 13.08 11.29
N LEU A 137 3.15 13.33 12.54
CA LEU A 137 2.12 12.53 13.21
C LEU A 137 0.77 12.62 12.49
N GLY A 138 0.40 13.80 11.99
CA GLY A 138 -0.78 13.99 11.15
C GLY A 138 -0.71 13.18 9.84
N VAL A 139 0.46 13.16 9.19
CA VAL A 139 0.72 12.37 7.98
C VAL A 139 0.63 10.86 8.27
N ILE A 140 1.19 10.40 9.39
CA ILE A 140 1.12 9.00 9.81
C ILE A 140 -0.34 8.58 10.06
N ALA A 141 -1.13 9.42 10.74
CA ALA A 141 -2.55 9.18 10.96
C ALA A 141 -3.32 9.13 9.63
N GLY A 142 -3.06 10.08 8.73
CA GLY A 142 -3.64 10.11 7.38
C GLY A 142 -3.30 8.87 6.56
N LEU A 143 -2.04 8.42 6.59
CA LEU A 143 -1.58 7.19 5.94
C LEU A 143 -2.30 5.96 6.48
N GLY A 144 -2.51 5.89 7.80
CA GLY A 144 -3.27 4.81 8.44
C GLY A 144 -4.72 4.77 7.95
N LEU A 145 -5.40 5.92 7.93
CA LEU A 145 -6.77 6.03 7.40
C LEU A 145 -6.83 5.64 5.92
N CYS A 146 -5.88 6.10 5.11
CA CYS A 146 -5.79 5.74 3.70
C CYS A 146 -5.61 4.24 3.49
N ALA A 147 -4.76 3.59 4.28
CA ALA A 147 -4.52 2.15 4.19
C ALA A 147 -5.77 1.34 4.56
N ILE A 148 -6.46 1.74 5.64
CA ILE A 148 -7.73 1.11 6.07
C ILE A 148 -8.80 1.28 4.98
N SER A 149 -9.00 2.51 4.50
CA SER A 149 -9.97 2.79 3.43
C SER A 149 -9.61 2.03 2.16
N GLY A 150 -8.34 1.99 1.79
CA GLY A 150 -7.85 1.33 0.59
C GLY A 150 -8.20 -0.15 0.60
N ILE A 151 -7.96 -0.84 1.72
CA ILE A 151 -8.34 -2.24 1.92
C ILE A 151 -9.86 -2.42 1.91
N ALA A 152 -10.62 -1.53 2.55
CA ALA A 152 -12.07 -1.60 2.54
C ALA A 152 -12.64 -1.56 1.11
N PHE A 153 -12.09 -0.71 0.23
CA PHE A 153 -12.47 -0.67 -1.18
C PHE A 153 -12.01 -1.89 -1.97
N VAL A 154 -10.88 -2.50 -1.62
CA VAL A 154 -10.48 -3.78 -2.20
C VAL A 154 -11.54 -4.84 -1.87
N TRP A 155 -11.95 -4.95 -0.61
CA TRP A 155 -13.01 -5.90 -0.22
C TRP A 155 -14.34 -5.60 -0.91
N LEU A 156 -14.70 -4.32 -1.03
CA LEU A 156 -15.90 -3.91 -1.78
C LEU A 156 -15.82 -4.33 -3.25
N ALA A 157 -14.67 -4.16 -3.91
CA ALA A 157 -14.48 -4.55 -5.30
C ALA A 157 -14.58 -6.08 -5.50
N TYR A 158 -14.05 -6.87 -4.57
CA TYR A 158 -14.21 -8.33 -4.59
C TYR A 158 -15.64 -8.78 -4.24
N ALA A 159 -16.37 -8.04 -3.41
CA ALA A 159 -17.77 -8.30 -3.12
C ALA A 159 -18.67 -8.02 -4.33
N LEU A 160 -18.39 -6.94 -5.08
CA LEU A 160 -19.12 -6.58 -6.30
C LEU A 160 -18.78 -7.51 -7.48
N LEU A 161 -17.51 -7.92 -7.61
CA LEU A 161 -17.03 -8.77 -8.69
C LEU A 161 -16.20 -9.95 -8.12
N PRO A 162 -16.87 -11.02 -7.66
CA PRO A 162 -16.21 -12.24 -7.19
C PRO A 162 -15.39 -12.91 -8.30
N ASP A 163 -14.39 -13.68 -7.90
CA ASP A 163 -13.59 -14.50 -8.84
C ASP A 163 -14.47 -15.54 -9.53
N LEU A 164 -14.30 -15.68 -10.84
CA LEU A 164 -14.92 -16.76 -11.60
C LEU A 164 -14.18 -18.08 -11.29
N PRO A 165 -14.89 -19.22 -11.16
CA PRO A 165 -14.24 -20.51 -11.02
C PRO A 165 -13.37 -20.79 -12.24
N VAL A 166 -12.07 -21.02 -12.02
CA VAL A 166 -11.09 -21.34 -13.06
C VAL A 166 -11.15 -22.84 -13.31
N GLU A 167 -11.36 -23.27 -14.56
CA GLU A 167 -11.22 -24.68 -14.93
C GLU A 167 -9.76 -25.11 -14.72
N PRO A 168 -9.48 -26.26 -14.06
CA PRO A 168 -8.11 -26.74 -13.92
C PRO A 168 -7.58 -27.03 -15.33
N MET A 169 -6.52 -26.33 -15.75
CA MET A 169 -5.86 -26.65 -17.02
C MET A 169 -5.45 -28.12 -17.01
N SER A 170 -6.08 -28.93 -17.87
CA SER A 170 -5.57 -30.26 -18.22
C SER A 170 -4.21 -30.05 -18.89
N ARG A 171 -3.13 -30.33 -18.15
CA ARG A 171 -1.82 -30.55 -18.75
C ARG A 171 -1.77 -31.91 -19.41
#